data_AF-A0A829M845-F1
#
_entry.id   AF-A0A829M845-F1
#
_cell.length_a   1.000
_cell.length_b   1.000
_cell.length_c   1.000
_cell.angle_alpha   90.00
_cell.angle_beta   90.00
_cell.angle_gamma   90.00
#
_symmetry.space_group_name_H-M   'P 1'
#
loop_
_entity.id
_entity.type
_entity.pdbx_description
1 polymer ?
#
loop_
_entity_poly.entity_id
_entity_poly.type
_entity_poly.pdbx_seq_one_letter_code
_entity_poly.pdbx_strand_id
1 'polypeptide(L)' 'MSDTVKPPDDNEIDAELMCVIWGYDPNERYPEWGNESMRKAYLAGWEDGRHV' A
#
# COMPACT_ATOMS: atom_id res chain seq x y z
N MET A 1 1.47 15.73 22.37
CA MET A 1 2.52 14.75 22.01
C MET A 1 2.40 14.56 20.51
N SER A 2 3.46 14.79 19.75
CA SER A 2 3.41 14.58 18.30
C SER A 2 3.47 13.07 18.07
N ASP A 3 2.33 12.43 17.84
CA ASP A 3 2.31 11.03 17.44
C ASP A 3 3.04 10.91 16.11
N THR A 4 4.21 10.28 16.13
CA THR A 4 4.91 9.93 14.91
C THR A 4 4.04 8.90 14.20
N VAL A 5 3.29 9.34 13.19
CA VAL A 5 2.50 8.45 12.35
C VAL A 5 3.47 7.46 11.71
N LYS A 6 3.31 6.19 12.06
CA LYS A 6 4.14 5.12 11.53
C LYS A 6 3.71 4.82 10.09
N PRO A 7 4.64 4.36 9.23
CA PRO A 7 4.27 3.78 7.95
C PRO A 7 3.30 2.62 8.16
N PRO A 8 2.30 2.44 7.28
CA PRO A 8 1.41 1.30 7.32
C PRO A 8 2.19 0.01 7.03
N ASP A 9 1.78 -1.09 7.66
CA ASP A 9 2.34 -2.41 7.37
C ASP A 9 1.72 -3.05 6.11
N ASP A 10 2.31 -4.15 5.65
CA ASP A 10 1.86 -4.84 4.43
C ASP A 10 0.37 -5.24 4.48
N ASN A 11 -0.18 -5.60 5.64
CA ASN A 11 -1.59 -5.99 5.75
C ASN A 11 -2.51 -4.77 5.67
N GLU A 12 -2.11 -3.66 6.29
CA GLU A 12 -2.83 -2.38 6.20
C GLU A 12 -2.84 -1.88 4.75
N ILE A 13 -1.71 -1.99 4.06
CA ILE A 13 -1.59 -1.65 2.65
C ILE A 13 -2.48 -2.56 1.79
N ASP A 14 -2.44 -3.87 2.00
CA ASP A 14 -3.24 -4.83 1.24
C ASP A 14 -4.74 -4.60 1.43
N ALA A 15 -5.18 -4.27 2.65
CA ALA A 15 -6.58 -3.96 2.94
C ALA A 15 -7.07 -2.72 2.19
N GLU A 16 -6.25 -1.66 2.13
CA GLU A 16 -6.55 -0.45 1.37
C GLU A 16 -6.56 -0.73 -0.15
N LEU A 17 -5.56 -1.47 -0.65
CA LEU A 17 -5.50 -1.86 -2.06
C LEU A 17 -6.72 -2.70 -2.47
N MET A 18 -7.19 -3.61 -1.61
CA MET A 18 -8.43 -4.37 -1.82
C MET A 18 -9.68 -3.48 -1.87
N CYS A 19 -9.68 -2.36 -1.14
CA CYS A 19 -10.82 -1.42 -1.13
C CYS A 19 -10.85 -0.54 -2.38
N VAL A 20 -9.68 -0.12 -2.88
CA VAL A 20 -9.57 0.89 -3.95
C VAL A 20 -9.33 0.30 -5.34
N ILE A 21 -8.78 -0.91 -5.44
CA ILE A 21 -8.46 -1.56 -6.72
C ILE A 21 -9.35 -2.78 -6.90
N TRP A 22 -10.28 -2.67 -7.85
CA TRP A 22 -11.20 -3.77 -8.14
C TRP A 22 -10.43 -4.97 -8.68
N GLY A 23 -10.61 -6.11 -8.02
CA GLY A 23 -9.97 -7.36 -8.39
C GLY A 23 -8.52 -7.47 -7.94
N TYR A 24 -8.05 -6.64 -7.00
CA TYR A 24 -6.81 -6.85 -6.25
C TYR A 24 -6.98 -7.94 -5.18
N ASP A 25 -6.09 -8.93 -5.17
CA ASP A 25 -6.00 -10.02 -4.20
C ASP A 25 -4.55 -10.16 -3.72
N PRO A 26 -4.27 -9.95 -2.42
CA PRO A 26 -2.92 -10.05 -1.86
C PRO A 26 -2.34 -11.49 -1.91
N ASN A 27 -3.18 -12.49 -2.14
CA ASN A 27 -2.77 -13.89 -2.32
C ASN A 27 -2.52 -14.24 -3.80
N GLU A 28 -2.96 -13.40 -4.73
CA GLU A 28 -2.80 -13.63 -6.16
C GLU A 28 -1.47 -13.08 -6.66
N ARG A 29 -0.74 -13.86 -7.45
CA ARG A 29 0.46 -13.36 -8.14
C ARG A 29 0.02 -12.65 -9.43
N TYR A 30 -0.17 -11.32 -9.37
CA TYR A 30 -0.38 -10.53 -10.59
C TYR A 30 0.84 -10.61 -11.51
N PRO A 31 0.67 -11.03 -12.77
CA PRO A 31 1.79 -11.20 -13.70
C PRO A 31 2.38 -9.88 -14.22
N GLU A 32 1.64 -8.77 -14.22
CA GLU A 32 2.14 -7.49 -14.78
C GLU A 32 2.88 -6.60 -13.77
N TRP A 33 2.50 -6.62 -12.48
CA TRP A 33 3.08 -5.73 -11.47
C TRP A 33 3.56 -6.45 -10.21
N GLY A 34 2.89 -7.53 -9.77
CA GLY A 34 3.18 -8.24 -8.52
C GLY A 34 2.83 -7.46 -7.25
N ASN A 35 2.39 -8.14 -6.19
CA ASN A 35 1.93 -7.50 -4.94
C ASN A 35 3.03 -6.67 -4.25
N GLU A 36 4.28 -7.09 -4.35
CA GLU A 36 5.41 -6.34 -3.80
C GLU A 36 5.53 -4.94 -4.44
N SER A 37 5.39 -4.84 -5.77
CA SER A 37 5.46 -3.54 -6.46
C SER A 37 4.27 -2.66 -6.12
N MET A 38 3.08 -3.26 -5.97
CA MET A 38 1.86 -2.54 -5.56
C MET A 38 2.02 -1.94 -4.16
N ARG A 39 2.55 -2.71 -3.21
CA ARG A 39 2.82 -2.22 -1.85
C ARG A 39 3.87 -1.11 -1.84
N LYS A 40 4.94 -1.25 -2.62
CA LYS A 40 5.97 -0.21 -2.76
C LYS A 40 5.40 1.08 -3.35
N ALA A 41 4.53 0.97 -4.36
CA ALA A 41 3.89 2.13 -4.98
C ALA A 41 2.97 2.85 -3.97
N TYR A 42 2.18 2.10 -3.20
CA TYR A 42 1.35 2.66 -2.14
C TYR A 42 2.20 3.38 -1.08
N LEU A 43 3.27 2.73 -0.60
CA LEU A 43 4.14 3.29 0.43
C LEU A 43 4.83 4.58 -0.05
N ALA A 44 5.30 4.61 -1.30
CA ALA A 44 5.88 5.82 -1.89
C ALA A 44 4.88 6.99 -1.94
N GLY A 45 3.62 6.72 -2.30
CA GLY A 45 2.56 7.72 -2.28
C GLY A 45 2.21 8.20 -0.86
N TRP A 46 2.20 7.30 0.12
CA TRP A 46 2.00 7.65 1.53
C TRP A 46 3.12 8.53 2.08
N GLU A 47 4.38 8.22 1.76
CA GLU A 47 5.55 9.02 2.15
C GLU A 47 5.53 10.40 1.50
N ASP A 48 5.19 10.50 0.22
CA ASP A 48 5.08 11.78 -0.49
C ASP A 48 3.94 12.65 0.08
N GLY A 49 2.78 12.04 0.37
CA GLY A 49 1.63 12.70 0.99
C GLY A 49 1.89 13.22 2.42
N ARG A 50 2.99 12.83 3.05
CA ARG A 50 3.44 13.40 4.33
C ARG A 50 4.35 14.61 4.20
N HIS A 51 4.91 14.85 3.01
CA HIS A 51 5.81 15.97 2.73
C HIS A 51 5.10 17.18 2.10
N VAL A 52 3.78 17.12 1.90
CA VAL A 52 2.91 18.22 1.43
C VAL A 52 2.37 19.10 2.55
#